data_AF-A0AAU8PFY2-F1
#
_entry.id   AF-A0AAU8PFY2-F1
#
_cell.length_a   1.000
_cell.length_b   1.000
_cell.length_c   1.000
_cell.angle_alpha   90.00
_cell.angle_beta   90.00
_cell.angle_gamma   90.00
#
_symmetry.space_group_name_H-M   'P 1'
#
loop_
_entity.id
_entity.type
_entity.pdbx_description
1 polymer ?
#
loop_
_entity_poly.entity_id
_entity_poly.type
_entity_poly.pdbx_seq_one_letter_code
_entity_poly.pdbx_strand_id
1 'polypeptide(L)'
;MALKLAKDSGLTDIVSSDQTNPVITQCPGTGTEAERTREVKLYLFNDNAAYRYENVTISCQDTSGTDEAGWMTFAPDNAGSPGTYASQLSLGTINDTNVGHAFWMKVIVPDGTPTQNKTDLVIKVNAVEYAN
;
A
#
# COMPACT_ATOMS: atom_id res chain seq x y z
N MET A 1 13.57 -5.92 8.16
CA MET A 1 12.52 -4.92 8.41
C MET A 1 11.32 -5.65 9.00
N ALA A 2 10.90 -5.25 10.20
CA ALA A 2 9.80 -5.80 10.99
C ALA A 2 8.43 -5.18 10.63
N LEU A 3 8.41 -4.22 9.71
CA LEU A 3 7.17 -3.66 9.19
C LEU A 3 6.46 -4.65 8.28
N LYS A 4 5.17 -4.86 8.55
CA LYS A 4 4.28 -5.77 7.81
C LYS A 4 3.01 -5.06 7.40
N LEU A 5 2.45 -5.49 6.26
CA LEU A 5 1.14 -5.05 5.79
C LEU A 5 0.09 -6.11 6.08
N ALA A 6 -1.11 -5.69 6.49
CA ALA A 6 -2.29 -6.53 6.66
C ALA A 6 -3.52 -5.92 5.95
N LYS A 7 -4.48 -6.77 5.59
CA LYS A 7 -5.77 -6.36 5.00
C LYS A 7 -6.87 -6.14 6.05
N ASP A 8 -6.70 -6.68 7.25
CA ASP A 8 -7.66 -6.58 8.33
C ASP A 8 -7.11 -5.79 9.52
N SER A 9 -8.02 -5.17 10.28
CA SER A 9 -7.67 -4.46 11.51
C SER A 9 -7.21 -5.39 12.64
N GLY A 10 -7.42 -6.70 12.49
CA GLY A 10 -6.93 -7.71 13.43
C GLY A 10 -5.46 -8.11 13.22
N LEU A 11 -4.82 -7.61 12.15
CA LEU A 11 -3.44 -7.92 11.77
C LEU A 11 -3.21 -9.43 11.54
N THR A 12 -4.23 -10.12 11.04
CA THR A 12 -4.20 -11.58 10.82
C THR A 12 -4.05 -11.98 9.35
N ASP A 13 -4.60 -11.19 8.42
CA ASP A 13 -4.47 -11.33 6.97
C ASP A 13 -3.26 -10.52 6.49
N ILE A 14 -2.07 -11.04 6.81
CA ILE A 14 -0.78 -10.42 6.50
C ILE A 14 -0.45 -10.61 5.02
N VAL A 15 -0.24 -9.50 4.32
CA VAL A 15 0.05 -9.43 2.89
C VAL A 15 1.46 -8.94 2.56
N SER A 16 2.34 -8.68 3.53
CA SER A 16 3.78 -8.57 3.26
C SER A 16 4.61 -9.10 4.43
N SER A 17 5.12 -10.33 4.30
CA SER A 17 6.08 -10.91 5.23
C SER A 17 7.50 -10.93 4.67
N ASP A 18 7.66 -10.85 3.35
CA ASP A 18 8.90 -11.13 2.61
C ASP A 18 9.14 -10.19 1.42
N GLN A 19 8.35 -9.09 1.31
CA GLN A 19 8.42 -8.12 0.21
C GLN A 19 8.03 -8.68 -1.18
N THR A 20 7.53 -9.92 -1.28
CA THR A 20 7.07 -10.53 -2.54
C THR A 20 5.55 -10.54 -2.71
N ASN A 21 4.77 -10.05 -1.74
CA ASN A 21 3.37 -10.43 -1.60
C ASN A 21 2.36 -9.40 -2.16
N PRO A 22 1.50 -9.82 -3.11
CA PRO A 22 0.66 -8.94 -3.90
C PRO A 22 -0.67 -8.59 -3.22
N VAL A 23 -0.99 -7.30 -3.16
CA VAL A 23 -2.39 -6.88 -3.00
C VAL A 23 -3.09 -7.13 -4.34
N ILE A 24 -3.87 -8.22 -4.40
CA ILE A 24 -4.60 -8.60 -5.61
C ILE A 24 -5.86 -7.73 -5.71
N THR A 25 -5.98 -7.01 -6.82
CA THR A 25 -7.20 -6.28 -7.18
C THR A 25 -7.58 -6.61 -8.63
N GLN A 26 -8.86 -6.50 -8.96
CA GLN A 26 -9.35 -6.68 -10.32
C GLN A 26 -10.00 -5.38 -10.77
N CYS A 27 -9.40 -4.75 -11.79
CA CYS A 27 -9.92 -3.55 -12.43
C CYS A 27 -10.22 -3.89 -13.90
N PRO A 28 -11.37 -3.48 -14.45
CA PRO A 28 -11.58 -3.53 -15.88
C PRO A 28 -10.61 -2.59 -16.60
N GLY A 29 -10.20 -2.95 -17.82
CA GLY A 29 -9.33 -2.12 -18.65
C GLY A 29 -10.06 -1.09 -19.53
N THR A 30 -11.39 -1.14 -19.54
CA THR A 30 -12.28 -0.25 -20.31
C THR A 30 -13.46 0.20 -19.45
N GLY A 31 -14.08 1.32 -19.85
CA GLY A 31 -15.26 1.86 -19.21
C GLY A 31 -14.99 3.16 -18.47
N THR A 32 -15.94 3.58 -17.64
CA THR A 32 -15.81 4.81 -16.85
C THR A 32 -14.63 4.70 -15.87
N GLU A 33 -14.07 5.83 -15.48
CA GLU A 33 -12.97 5.85 -14.50
C GLU A 33 -13.37 5.16 -13.18
N ALA A 34 -14.62 5.33 -12.74
CA ALA A 34 -15.14 4.67 -11.54
C ALA A 34 -15.13 3.14 -11.67
N GLU A 35 -15.49 2.61 -12.85
CA GLU A 35 -15.43 1.17 -13.11
C GLU A 35 -13.99 0.67 -13.11
N ARG A 36 -13.04 1.46 -13.64
CA ARG A 36 -11.59 1.18 -13.71
C ARG A 36 -10.82 1.47 -12.41
N THR A 37 -11.51 1.95 -11.37
CA THR A 37 -10.91 2.30 -10.08
C THR A 37 -11.19 1.23 -9.03
N ARG A 38 -10.17 0.86 -8.25
CA ARG A 38 -10.32 0.02 -7.05
C ARG A 38 -9.62 0.64 -5.87
N GLU A 39 -10.31 0.68 -4.74
CA GLU A 39 -9.79 1.17 -3.47
C GLU A 39 -9.72 0.01 -2.47
N VAL A 40 -8.62 -0.09 -1.74
CA VAL A 40 -8.38 -1.12 -0.73
C VAL A 40 -7.84 -0.47 0.53
N LYS A 41 -8.45 -0.77 1.66
CA LYS A 41 -7.92 -0.38 2.98
C LYS A 41 -6.87 -1.40 3.42
N LEU A 42 -5.73 -0.90 3.87
CA LEU A 42 -4.59 -1.70 4.34
C LEU A 42 -4.09 -1.15 5.68
N TYR A 43 -3.35 -1.96 6.41
CA TYR A 43 -2.81 -1.64 7.73
C TYR A 43 -1.31 -1.93 7.73
N LEU A 44 -0.49 -0.92 8.01
CA LEU A 44 0.94 -1.10 8.25
C LEU A 44 1.16 -1.24 9.76
N PHE A 45 1.92 -2.24 10.18
CA PHE A 45 2.24 -2.44 11.60
C PHE A 45 3.66 -2.91 11.80
N ASN A 46 4.23 -2.58 12.95
CA ASN A 46 5.51 -3.11 13.42
C ASN A 46 5.25 -4.38 14.25
N ASP A 47 5.83 -5.51 13.85
CA ASP A 47 5.68 -6.78 14.58
C ASP A 47 6.75 -7.03 15.65
N ASN A 48 7.70 -6.10 15.82
CA ASN A 48 8.83 -6.26 16.73
C ASN A 48 9.06 -5.04 17.63
N ALA A 49 8.83 -5.23 18.94
CA ALA A 49 8.99 -4.18 19.95
C ALA A 49 10.43 -3.69 20.17
N ALA A 50 11.44 -4.42 19.70
CA ALA A 50 12.84 -4.00 19.80
C ALA A 50 13.18 -2.84 18.85
N TYR A 51 12.31 -2.54 17.88
CA TYR A 51 12.56 -1.54 16.86
C TYR A 51 11.46 -0.49 16.84
N ARG A 52 11.84 0.71 16.42
CA ARG A 52 10.95 1.82 16.04
C ARG A 52 11.34 2.30 14.66
N TYR A 53 10.36 2.79 13.91
CA TYR A 53 10.54 3.22 12.53
C TYR A 53 10.19 4.69 12.39
N GLU A 54 11.12 5.49 11.86
CA GLU A 54 10.88 6.90 11.54
C GLU A 54 10.88 7.12 10.02
N ASN A 55 10.32 8.25 9.60
CA ASN A 55 10.20 8.65 8.19
C ASN A 55 9.53 7.57 7.34
N VAL A 56 8.50 6.93 7.89
CA VAL A 56 7.78 5.86 7.21
C VAL A 56 7.01 6.45 6.03
N THR A 57 7.33 5.99 4.82
CA THR A 57 6.63 6.36 3.59
C THR A 57 6.18 5.13 2.82
N ILE A 58 5.03 5.26 2.16
CA ILE A 58 4.45 4.26 1.27
C ILE A 58 4.42 4.86 -0.12
N SER A 59 4.92 4.11 -1.11
CA SER A 59 4.89 4.48 -2.51
C SER A 59 4.61 3.26 -3.39
N CYS A 60 4.26 3.49 -4.64
CA CYS A 60 4.27 2.47 -5.67
C CYS A 60 5.68 2.38 -6.26
N GLN A 61 6.16 1.16 -6.50
CA GLN A 61 7.30 0.93 -7.36
C GLN A 61 6.86 0.01 -8.49
N ASP A 62 7.07 0.44 -9.73
CA ASP A 62 7.06 -0.46 -10.86
C ASP A 62 8.44 -1.12 -10.97
N THR A 63 8.45 -2.44 -11.06
CA THR A 63 9.68 -3.25 -11.04
C THR A 63 10.10 -3.75 -12.41
N SER A 64 9.28 -3.53 -13.45
CA SER A 64 9.55 -4.04 -14.79
C SER A 64 8.86 -3.21 -15.87
N GLY A 65 9.40 -3.20 -17.10
CA GLY A 65 8.68 -2.62 -18.23
C GLY A 65 8.62 -1.08 -18.25
N THR A 66 7.48 -0.55 -18.71
CA THR A 66 7.22 0.89 -18.80
C THR A 66 6.64 1.36 -17.48
N ASP A 67 7.12 2.49 -16.95
CA ASP A 67 6.69 2.99 -15.65
C ASP A 67 5.17 3.25 -15.60
N GLU A 68 4.49 2.38 -14.87
CA GLU A 68 3.06 2.45 -14.57
C GLU A 68 2.81 2.75 -13.08
N ALA A 69 3.83 3.18 -12.32
CA ALA A 69 3.70 3.44 -10.89
C ALA A 69 2.62 4.49 -10.56
N GLY A 70 2.30 5.38 -11.52
CA GLY A 70 1.22 6.35 -11.41
C GLY A 70 -0.20 5.74 -11.37
N TRP A 71 -0.36 4.45 -11.67
CA TRP A 71 -1.66 3.77 -11.58
C TRP A 71 -2.09 3.58 -10.12
N MET A 72 -1.13 3.57 -9.19
CA MET A 72 -1.38 3.34 -7.78
C MET A 72 -1.08 4.60 -6.96
N THR A 73 -2.07 5.00 -6.16
CA THR A 73 -2.01 6.15 -5.26
C THR A 73 -2.43 5.76 -3.86
N PHE A 74 -2.03 6.54 -2.86
CA PHE A 74 -2.24 6.26 -1.45
C PHE A 74 -2.83 7.47 -0.72
N ALA A 75 -3.68 7.21 0.27
CA ALA A 75 -4.28 8.24 1.12
C ALA A 75 -4.26 7.80 2.59
N PRO A 76 -4.15 8.75 3.55
CA PRO A 76 -4.32 8.41 4.96
C PRO A 76 -5.78 7.98 5.23
N ASP A 77 -6.00 7.14 6.23
CA ASP A 77 -7.35 6.87 6.73
C ASP A 77 -7.84 8.06 7.58
N ASN A 78 -8.99 8.62 7.21
CA ASN A 78 -9.68 9.67 7.95
C ASN A 78 -11.00 9.11 8.48
N ALA A 79 -10.96 8.53 9.68
CA ALA A 79 -12.11 7.92 10.35
C ALA A 79 -12.85 6.87 9.51
N GLY A 80 -12.11 5.99 8.82
CA GLY A 80 -12.70 4.93 7.99
C GLY A 80 -13.00 5.34 6.55
N SER A 81 -12.61 6.53 6.12
CA SER A 81 -12.69 6.98 4.72
C SER A 81 -11.31 7.42 4.21
N PRO A 82 -11.02 7.31 2.90
CA PRO A 82 -9.77 7.81 2.36
C PRO A 82 -9.69 9.34 2.46
N GLY A 83 -8.52 9.84 2.85
CA GLY A 83 -8.14 11.25 2.74
C GLY A 83 -7.77 11.65 1.30
N THR A 84 -6.81 12.57 1.17
CA THR A 84 -6.30 12.98 -0.16
C THR A 84 -5.33 11.93 -0.71
N TYR A 85 -5.59 11.47 -1.92
CA TYR A 85 -4.71 10.55 -2.64
C TYR A 85 -3.48 11.25 -3.21
N ALA A 86 -2.31 10.64 -3.03
CA ALA A 86 -1.04 11.07 -3.59
C ALA A 86 -0.21 9.85 -4.06
N SER A 87 0.82 10.07 -4.88
CA SER A 87 1.74 9.00 -5.31
C SER A 87 2.61 8.45 -4.17
N GLN A 88 2.77 9.23 -3.09
CA GLN A 88 3.45 8.83 -1.88
C GLN A 88 2.63 9.28 -0.66
N LEU A 89 2.53 8.40 0.33
CA LEU A 89 1.95 8.69 1.63
C LEU A 89 3.04 8.66 2.70
N SER A 90 3.05 9.64 3.60
CA SER A 90 3.86 9.58 4.83
C SER A 90 2.98 9.16 5.99
N LEU A 91 3.43 8.16 6.75
CA LEU A 91 2.81 7.73 8.01
C LEU A 91 3.56 8.28 9.23
N GLY A 92 4.63 9.06 9.03
CA GLY A 92 5.42 9.63 10.11
C GLY A 92 6.25 8.57 10.84
N THR A 93 6.07 8.48 12.16
CA THR A 93 6.81 7.58 13.04
C THR A 93 5.89 6.47 13.54
N ILE A 94 6.37 5.23 13.47
CA ILE A 94 5.74 4.04 14.05
C ILE A 94 6.65 3.56 15.19
N ASN A 95 6.24 3.84 16.43
CA ASN A 95 6.96 3.44 17.65
C ASN A 95 6.18 2.43 18.51
N ASP A 96 4.93 2.15 18.15
CA ASP A 96 4.10 1.10 18.71
C ASP A 96 4.41 -0.27 18.08
N THR A 97 3.93 -1.33 18.74
CA THR A 97 4.08 -2.72 18.30
C THR A 97 2.71 -3.36 18.22
N ASN A 98 2.46 -4.12 17.14
CA ASN A 98 1.18 -4.75 16.86
C ASN A 98 -0.02 -3.78 16.85
N VAL A 99 0.22 -2.54 16.43
CA VAL A 99 -0.82 -1.54 16.19
C VAL A 99 -0.86 -1.24 14.69
N GLY A 100 -2.06 -1.35 14.11
CA GLY A 100 -2.28 -1.14 12.68
C GLY A 100 -2.49 0.33 12.33
N HIS A 101 -1.57 0.89 11.55
CA HIS A 101 -1.69 2.21 10.95
C HIS A 101 -2.43 2.08 9.61
N ALA A 102 -3.70 2.46 9.62
CA ALA A 102 -4.58 2.32 8.47
C ALA A 102 -4.27 3.34 7.37
N PHE A 103 -4.30 2.87 6.12
CA PHE A 103 -4.21 3.71 4.94
C PHE A 103 -5.02 3.11 3.78
N TRP A 104 -5.26 3.91 2.76
CA TRP A 104 -5.99 3.52 1.57
C TRP A 104 -5.07 3.46 0.37
N MET A 105 -5.13 2.36 -0.36
CA MET A 105 -4.55 2.21 -1.68
C MET A 105 -5.67 2.41 -2.70
N LYS A 106 -5.38 3.13 -3.78
CA LYS A 106 -6.26 3.26 -4.94
C LYS A 106 -5.49 2.93 -6.21
N VAL A 107 -6.06 2.06 -7.01
CA VAL A 107 -5.54 1.68 -8.33
C VAL A 107 -6.52 2.16 -9.39
N ILE A 108 -6.02 2.88 -10.39
CA ILE A 108 -6.78 3.32 -11.57
C ILE A 108 -6.06 2.79 -12.80
N VAL A 109 -6.69 1.86 -13.50
CA VAL A 109 -6.15 1.33 -14.78
C VAL A 109 -6.53 2.29 -15.90
N PRO A 110 -5.59 2.82 -16.72
CA PRO A 110 -5.91 3.70 -17.85
C PRO A 110 -6.92 3.10 -18.83
N ASP A 111 -7.71 3.96 -19.50
CA ASP A 111 -8.71 3.48 -20.45
C ASP A 111 -8.04 2.87 -21.69
N GLY A 112 -8.64 1.79 -22.20
CA GLY A 112 -8.09 1.04 -23.33
C GLY A 112 -6.94 0.10 -22.96
N THR A 113 -6.63 -0.07 -21.67
CA THR A 113 -5.62 -1.06 -21.24
C THR A 113 -6.14 -2.47 -21.52
N PRO A 114 -5.39 -3.32 -22.28
CA PRO A 114 -5.77 -4.71 -22.46
C PRO A 114 -5.86 -5.47 -21.14
N THR A 115 -6.76 -6.44 -21.04
CA THR A 115 -6.83 -7.32 -19.85
C THR A 115 -5.52 -8.06 -19.66
N GLN A 116 -4.84 -7.79 -18.55
CA GLN A 116 -3.56 -8.41 -18.21
C GLN A 116 -3.40 -8.48 -16.69
N ASN A 117 -2.68 -9.50 -16.23
CA ASN A 117 -2.26 -9.58 -14.83
C ASN A 117 -0.97 -8.78 -14.67
N LYS A 118 -1.03 -7.71 -13.87
CA LYS A 118 0.15 -6.95 -13.45
C LYS A 118 0.71 -7.55 -12.18
N THR A 119 1.98 -7.94 -12.21
CA THR A 119 2.71 -8.51 -11.07
C THR A 119 3.93 -7.68 -10.69
N ASP A 120 4.18 -6.62 -11.45
CA ASP A 120 5.33 -5.72 -11.41
C ASP A 120 5.08 -4.43 -10.62
N LEU A 121 3.81 -4.07 -10.39
CA LEU A 121 3.41 -2.99 -9.48
C LEU A 121 3.43 -3.47 -8.02
N VAL A 122 4.40 -2.98 -7.24
CA VAL A 122 4.56 -3.35 -5.83
C VAL A 122 4.39 -2.16 -4.89
N ILE A 123 3.83 -2.42 -3.71
CA ILE A 123 3.78 -1.43 -2.63
C ILE A 123 5.15 -1.43 -1.95
N LYS A 124 5.83 -0.28 -1.99
CA LYS A 124 7.10 -0.07 -1.33
C LYS A 124 6.90 0.70 -0.03
N VAL A 125 7.44 0.14 1.05
CA VAL A 125 7.53 0.82 2.35
C VAL A 125 8.99 1.20 2.57
N ASN A 126 9.25 2.50 2.72
CA ASN A 126 10.57 3.00 3.12
C ASN A 126 10.49 3.53 4.54
N ALA A 127 11.49 3.21 5.36
CA ALA A 127 11.58 3.68 6.74
C ALA A 127 13.03 3.63 7.21
N VAL A 128 13.35 4.41 8.24
CA VAL A 128 14.62 4.31 8.97
C VAL A 128 14.37 3.53 10.26
N GLU A 129 15.04 2.40 10.39
CA GLU A 129 14.95 1.53 11.56
C GLU A 129 15.88 2.02 12.67
N TYR A 130 15.36 2.15 13.88
CA TYR A 130 16.12 2.42 15.09
C TYR A 130 15.84 1.34 16.13
N ALA A 131 16.84 1.02 16.93
CA ALA A 131 16.60 0.31 18.18
C ALA A 131 15.74 1.19 19.12
N ASN A 132 14.79 0.56 19.81
CA ASN A 132 14.14 1.15 20.97
C ASN A 132 15.07 1.16 22.19
#